data_AF-A0A0N0C342-F1
#
_entry.id   AF-A0A0N0C342-F1
#
_cell.length_a   1.000
_cell.length_b   1.000
_cell.length_c   1.000
_cell.angle_alpha   90.00
_cell.angle_beta   90.00
_cell.angle_gamma   90.00
#
_symmetry.space_group_name_H-M   'P 1'
#
loop_
_entity.id
_entity.type
_entity.pdbx_description
1 polymer ?
#
loop_
_entity_poly.entity_id
_entity_poly.type
_entity_poly.pdbx_seq_one_letter_code
_entity_poly.pdbx_strand_id
1 'polypeptide(L)'
;MVGIEVDTISGLLLELGFKGRILRDLRDIIVDEETLYTFYNFILKNEEEEGRITSLLLVYKFKKLMQDKQSFADYHDFEEAYNSAHELVDKRKVLERLFCSESSDLAKILLWLKYKMISRRELYQLVVNIEAITQLGKCLFLLI
;
A
#
# COMPACT_ATOMS: atom_id res chain seq x y z
N MET A 1 -21.25 -0.58 -12.17
CA MET A 1 -20.35 -0.63 -11.01
C MET A 1 -20.27 0.78 -10.50
N VAL A 2 -20.92 1.04 -9.36
CA VAL A 2 -21.02 2.38 -8.78
C VAL A 2 -19.70 2.62 -8.06
N GLY A 3 -18.87 3.52 -8.57
CA GLY A 3 -17.65 3.91 -7.88
C GLY A 3 -18.04 4.57 -6.56
N ILE A 4 -17.62 3.95 -5.45
CA ILE A 4 -17.78 4.53 -4.13
C ILE A 4 -16.85 5.75 -4.07
N GLU A 5 -17.43 6.96 -4.07
CA GLU A 5 -16.70 8.20 -3.87
C GLU A 5 -15.97 8.14 -2.53
N VAL A 6 -14.74 8.66 -2.45
CA VAL A 6 -13.88 8.67 -1.24
C VAL A 6 -14.60 9.22 0.02
N ASP A 7 -15.61 10.08 -0.18
CA ASP A 7 -16.49 10.58 0.88
C ASP A 7 -17.33 9.49 1.56
N THR A 8 -17.64 8.41 0.83
CA THR A 8 -18.44 7.28 1.29
C THR A 8 -17.62 6.34 2.19
N ILE A 9 -16.34 6.09 1.89
CA ILE A 9 -15.46 5.29 2.75
C ILE A 9 -15.26 5.99 4.10
N SER A 10 -15.04 7.31 4.08
CA SER A 10 -14.92 8.10 5.31
C SER A 10 -16.22 8.07 6.12
N GLY A 11 -17.38 8.13 5.45
CA GLY A 11 -18.70 7.96 6.08
C GLY A 11 -18.87 6.60 6.75
N LEU A 12 -18.52 5.52 6.06
CA LEU A 12 -18.60 4.15 6.59
C LEU A 12 -17.68 3.95 7.80
N LEU A 13 -16.44 4.44 7.76
CA LEU A 13 -15.52 4.35 8.90
C LEU A 13 -16.02 5.14 10.12
N LEU A 14 -16.71 6.27 9.89
CA LEU A 14 -17.37 7.05 10.94
C LEU A 14 -18.55 6.29 11.56
N GLU A 15 -19.37 5.62 10.74
CA GLU A 15 -20.49 4.80 11.20
C GLU A 15 -20.04 3.60 12.05
N LEU A 16 -18.87 3.03 11.75
CA LEU A 16 -18.20 2.02 12.57
C LEU A 16 -17.62 2.57 13.88
N GLY A 17 -17.71 3.88 14.11
CA GLY A 17 -17.29 4.52 15.35
C GLY A 17 -15.84 4.98 15.39
N PHE A 18 -15.08 4.87 14.29
CA PHE A 18 -13.72 5.40 14.23
C PHE A 18 -13.73 6.92 14.10
N LYS A 19 -13.00 7.61 14.97
CA LYS A 19 -12.97 9.08 15.03
C LYS A 19 -11.56 9.62 15.27
N GLY A 20 -11.39 10.92 15.02
CA GLY A 20 -10.17 11.64 15.35
C GLY A 20 -8.94 11.09 14.62
N ARG A 21 -7.85 10.84 15.36
CA ARG A 21 -6.59 10.35 14.78
C ARG A 21 -6.71 8.95 14.19
N ILE A 22 -7.48 8.06 14.83
CA ILE A 22 -7.66 6.68 14.35
C ILE A 22 -8.37 6.65 12.99
N LEU A 23 -9.40 7.49 12.82
CA LEU A 23 -10.07 7.64 11.53
C LEU A 23 -9.11 8.14 10.44
N ARG A 24 -8.25 9.09 10.79
CA ARG A 24 -7.23 9.61 9.86
C ARG A 24 -6.27 8.50 9.44
N ASP A 25 -5.74 7.76 10.40
CA ASP A 25 -4.81 6.66 10.15
C ASP A 25 -5.44 5.56 9.28
N LEU A 26 -6.73 5.25 9.49
CA LEU A 26 -7.47 4.31 8.64
C LEU A 26 -7.72 4.84 7.25
N ARG A 27 -8.05 6.12 7.10
CA ARG A 27 -8.25 6.75 5.77
C ARG A 27 -6.97 6.76 4.95
N ASP A 28 -5.82 6.87 5.60
CA ASP A 28 -4.52 6.82 4.94
C ASP A 28 -4.17 5.39 4.46
N ILE A 29 -4.84 4.36 4.97
CA ILE A 29 -4.64 2.95 4.62
C ILE A 29 -5.73 2.43 3.68
N ILE A 30 -7.00 2.77 3.95
CA ILE A 30 -8.19 2.28 3.25
C ILE A 30 -8.59 3.31 2.19
N VAL A 31 -7.99 3.18 1.01
CA VAL A 31 -8.20 4.10 -0.12
C VAL A 31 -9.13 3.54 -1.20
N ASP A 32 -9.52 2.26 -1.09
CA ASP A 32 -10.36 1.54 -2.05
C ASP A 32 -11.26 0.50 -1.35
N GLU A 33 -12.20 -0.06 -2.13
CA GLU A 33 -13.18 -1.04 -1.66
C GLU A 33 -12.56 -2.38 -1.26
N GLU A 34 -11.48 -2.80 -1.93
CA GLU A 34 -10.82 -4.08 -1.64
C GLU A 34 -10.11 -4.04 -0.28
N THR A 35 -9.43 -2.94 0.01
CA THR A 35 -8.78 -2.69 1.29
C THR A 35 -9.81 -2.52 2.40
N LEU A 36 -10.97 -1.90 2.10
CA LEU A 36 -12.09 -1.82 3.03
C LEU A 36 -12.66 -3.20 3.34
N TYR A 37 -12.84 -4.05 2.33
CA TYR A 37 -13.29 -5.43 2.53
C TYR A 37 -12.27 -6.25 3.34
N THR A 38 -10.98 -6.04 3.08
CA THR A 38 -9.89 -6.65 3.86
C THR A 38 -9.94 -6.18 5.32
N PHE A 39 -10.24 -4.91 5.56
CA PHE A 39 -10.42 -4.38 6.90
C PHE A 39 -11.61 -5.00 7.63
N TYR A 40 -12.76 -5.18 6.97
CA TYR A 40 -13.91 -5.85 7.57
C TYR A 40 -13.61 -7.30 7.96
N ASN A 41 -13.00 -8.07 7.06
CA ASN A 41 -12.60 -9.44 7.36
C ASN A 41 -11.58 -9.49 8.51
N PHE A 42 -10.69 -8.50 8.58
CA PHE A 42 -9.74 -8.37 9.67
C PHE A 42 -10.42 -8.13 11.03
N ILE A 43 -11.44 -7.27 11.08
CA ILE A 43 -12.24 -7.02 12.30
C ILE A 43 -12.90 -8.33 12.76
N LEU A 44 -13.66 -8.98 11.87
CA LEU A 44 -14.39 -10.22 12.19
C LEU A 44 -13.46 -11.29 12.76
N LYS A 45 -12.32 -11.52 12.09
CA LYS A 45 -11.34 -12.52 12.52
C LYS A 45 -10.77 -12.21 13.91
N ASN A 46 -10.44 -10.96 14.20
CA ASN A 46 -9.89 -10.59 15.51
C ASN A 46 -10.95 -10.66 16.62
N GLU A 47 -12.21 -10.33 16.32
CA GLU A 47 -13.31 -10.46 17.29
C GLU A 47 -13.60 -11.93 17.62
N GLU A 48 -13.50 -12.84 16.64
CA GLU A 48 -13.66 -14.28 16.85
C GLU A 48 -12.47 -14.92 17.59
N GLU A 49 -11.24 -14.54 17.27
CA GLU A 49 -10.02 -15.18 17.79
C GLU A 49 -9.56 -14.63 19.15
N GLU A 50 -9.68 -13.32 19.37
CA GLU A 50 -9.10 -12.63 20.54
C GLU A 50 -10.14 -11.94 21.45
N GLY A 51 -11.42 -11.97 21.08
CA GLY A 51 -12.48 -11.28 21.81
C GLY A 51 -12.45 -9.76 21.62
N ARG A 52 -12.93 -8.99 22.60
CA ARG A 52 -13.02 -7.52 22.48
C ARG A 52 -11.62 -6.88 22.47
N ILE A 53 -11.11 -6.58 21.28
CA ILE A 53 -9.92 -5.75 21.11
C ILE A 53 -10.30 -4.27 21.08
N THR A 54 -9.42 -3.39 21.56
CA THR A 54 -9.67 -1.94 21.49
C THR A 54 -9.52 -1.45 20.05
N SER A 55 -10.29 -0.43 19.66
CA SER A 55 -10.19 0.18 18.32
C SER A 55 -8.77 0.65 17.99
N LEU A 56 -8.02 1.12 18.99
CA LEU A 56 -6.62 1.51 18.82
C LEU A 56 -5.73 0.31 18.44
N LEU A 57 -5.85 -0.80 19.16
CA LEU A 57 -5.07 -2.01 18.91
C LEU A 57 -5.47 -2.65 17.57
N LEU A 58 -6.75 -2.60 17.22
CA LEU A 58 -7.28 -3.07 15.95
C LEU A 58 -6.64 -2.34 14.78
N VAL A 59 -6.65 -1.00 14.81
CA VAL A 59 -6.06 -0.19 13.75
C VAL A 59 -4.55 -0.34 13.69
N TYR A 60 -3.87 -0.44 14.84
CA TYR A 60 -2.43 -0.72 14.88
C TYR A 60 -2.09 -2.06 14.22
N LYS A 61 -2.78 -3.14 14.59
CA LYS A 61 -2.55 -4.47 14.00
C LYS A 61 -2.93 -4.51 12.53
N PHE A 62 -4.00 -3.82 12.13
CA PHE A 62 -4.39 -3.73 10.72
C PHE A 62 -3.34 -2.97 9.90
N LYS A 63 -2.85 -1.84 10.41
CA LYS A 63 -1.75 -1.11 9.78
C LYS A 63 -0.52 -1.99 9.61
N LYS A 64 -0.14 -2.73 10.65
CA LYS A 64 0.97 -3.68 10.58
C LYS A 64 0.70 -4.81 9.58
N LEU A 65 -0.51 -5.37 9.54
CA LEU A 65 -0.88 -6.38 8.54
C LEU A 65 -0.77 -5.84 7.12
N MET A 66 -1.22 -4.60 6.89
CA MET A 66 -1.11 -3.97 5.57
C MET A 66 0.35 -3.70 5.20
N GLN A 67 1.19 -3.27 6.16
CA GLN A 67 2.64 -3.13 5.96
C GLN A 67 3.34 -4.47 5.69
N ASP A 68 3.03 -5.51 6.46
CA ASP A 68 3.58 -6.87 6.32
C ASP A 68 3.11 -7.53 5.01
N LYS A 69 1.91 -7.17 4.52
CA LYS A 69 1.43 -7.57 3.18
C LYS A 69 2.09 -6.77 2.05
N GLN A 70 2.74 -5.63 2.32
CA GLN A 70 3.10 -4.63 1.30
C GLN A 70 4.59 -4.35 1.05
N SER A 71 5.58 -4.91 1.75
CA SER A 71 6.96 -4.62 1.31
C SER A 71 7.94 -5.76 1.50
N PHE A 72 8.83 -5.88 0.52
CA PHE A 72 10.03 -6.71 0.60
C PHE A 72 10.76 -6.43 1.91
N ALA A 73 11.23 -7.49 2.58
CA ALA A 73 11.80 -7.39 3.93
C ALA A 73 12.99 -6.41 4.01
N ASP A 74 13.73 -6.30 2.92
CA ASP A 74 14.81 -5.34 2.71
C ASP A 74 15.06 -5.14 1.20
N TYR A 75 16.08 -4.34 0.87
CA TYR A 75 16.49 -4.11 -0.52
C TYR A 75 16.90 -5.41 -1.24
N HIS A 76 17.49 -6.38 -0.52
CA HIS A 76 17.94 -7.63 -1.11
C HIS A 76 16.74 -8.47 -1.56
N ASP A 77 15.71 -8.60 -0.73
CA ASP A 77 14.46 -9.30 -1.06
C ASP A 77 13.76 -8.67 -2.29
N PHE A 78 13.75 -7.33 -2.39
CA PHE A 78 13.28 -6.63 -3.58
C PHE A 78 14.14 -6.92 -4.82
N GLU A 79 15.46 -6.84 -4.70
CA GLU A 79 16.37 -7.06 -5.81
C GLU A 79 16.31 -8.49 -6.34
N GLU A 80 16.21 -9.47 -5.46
CA GLU A 80 16.06 -10.89 -5.80
C GLU A 80 14.75 -11.14 -6.55
N ALA A 81 13.63 -10.61 -6.05
CA ALA A 81 12.34 -10.73 -6.72
C ALA A 81 12.34 -10.05 -8.10
N TYR A 82 12.95 -8.87 -8.22
CA TYR A 82 13.05 -8.16 -9.50
C TYR A 82 13.96 -8.86 -10.50
N ASN A 83 15.05 -9.48 -10.04
CA ASN A 83 15.96 -10.26 -10.88
C ASN A 83 15.33 -11.58 -11.36
N SER A 84 14.53 -12.22 -10.50
CA SER A 84 13.85 -13.48 -10.79
C SER A 84 12.69 -13.32 -11.78
N ALA A 85 12.15 -12.10 -11.92
CA ALA A 85 11.15 -11.76 -12.93
C ALA A 85 11.81 -11.61 -14.31
N HIS A 86 11.45 -12.49 -15.25
CA HIS A 86 12.01 -12.49 -16.61
C HIS A 86 11.18 -11.64 -17.57
N GLU A 87 9.85 -11.70 -17.43
CA GLU A 87 8.93 -10.97 -18.29
C GLU A 87 8.63 -9.56 -17.76
N LEU A 88 8.25 -8.65 -18.66
CA LEU A 88 7.85 -7.29 -18.29
C LEU A 88 6.61 -7.28 -17.37
N VAL A 89 5.69 -8.21 -17.57
CA VAL A 89 4.49 -8.34 -16.73
C VAL A 89 4.85 -8.73 -15.29
N ASP A 90 5.82 -9.61 -15.10
CA ASP A 90 6.26 -10.03 -13.77
C ASP A 90 7.07 -8.94 -13.07
N LYS A 91 7.91 -8.21 -13.81
CA LYS A 91 8.61 -7.03 -13.28
C LYS A 91 7.63 -5.94 -12.86
N ARG A 92 6.54 -5.77 -13.60
CA ARG A 92 5.45 -4.87 -13.22
C ARG A 92 4.85 -5.30 -11.88
N LYS A 93 4.51 -6.57 -11.69
CA LYS A 93 3.98 -7.09 -10.42
C LYS A 93 4.92 -6.87 -9.23
N VAL A 94 6.23 -7.01 -9.45
CA VAL A 94 7.24 -6.70 -8.42
C VAL A 94 7.20 -5.21 -8.03
N LEU A 95 7.02 -4.32 -9.01
CA LEU A 95 6.84 -2.88 -8.75
C LEU A 95 5.48 -2.56 -8.13
N GLU A 96 4.41 -3.22 -8.54
CA GLU A 96 3.08 -3.08 -7.93
C GLU A 96 3.14 -3.44 -6.45
N ARG A 97 3.90 -4.50 -6.10
CA ARG A 97 4.20 -4.87 -4.72
C ARG A 97 5.07 -3.82 -4.01
N LEU A 98 6.13 -3.30 -4.64
CA LEU A 98 6.99 -2.28 -4.04
C LEU A 98 6.21 -0.98 -3.73
N PHE A 99 5.37 -0.53 -4.65
CA PHE A 99 4.62 0.73 -4.56
C PHE A 99 3.24 0.59 -3.90
N CYS A 100 2.81 -0.63 -3.63
CA CYS A 100 1.42 -0.98 -3.32
C CYS A 100 0.41 -0.26 -4.24
N SER A 101 0.58 -0.39 -5.55
CA SER A 101 -0.29 0.29 -6.52
C SER A 101 -0.30 -0.43 -7.85
N GLU A 102 -1.47 -0.56 -8.49
CA GLU A 102 -1.60 -1.09 -9.85
C GLU A 102 -1.49 -0.01 -10.95
N SER A 103 -1.05 1.20 -10.59
CA SER A 103 -1.04 2.37 -11.47
C SER A 103 -0.41 2.10 -12.84
N SER A 104 -1.03 2.63 -13.89
CA SER A 104 -0.49 2.60 -15.26
C SER A 104 0.84 3.36 -15.38
N ASP A 105 1.14 4.27 -14.45
CA ASP A 105 2.41 5.00 -14.42
C ASP A 105 3.61 4.10 -14.07
N LEU A 106 3.40 2.89 -13.53
CA LEU A 106 4.48 1.91 -13.32
C LEU A 106 5.16 1.52 -14.64
N ALA A 107 4.47 1.62 -15.77
CA ALA A 107 5.07 1.44 -17.08
C ALA A 107 6.20 2.45 -17.34
N LYS A 108 6.07 3.70 -16.86
CA LYS A 108 7.12 4.72 -16.98
C LYS A 108 8.33 4.37 -16.12
N ILE A 109 8.10 3.87 -14.90
CA ILE A 109 9.16 3.43 -13.99
C ILE A 109 9.93 2.23 -14.56
N LEU A 110 9.24 1.28 -15.19
CA LEU A 110 9.89 0.18 -15.92
C LEU A 110 10.80 0.68 -17.04
N LEU A 111 10.36 1.70 -17.79
CA LEU A 111 11.19 2.33 -18.81
C LEU A 111 12.40 3.03 -18.20
N TRP A 112 12.24 3.73 -17.07
CA TRP A 112 13.36 4.37 -16.36
C TRP A 112 14.39 3.37 -15.87
N LEU A 113 13.96 2.24 -15.31
CA LEU A 113 14.86 1.15 -14.91
C LEU A 113 15.55 0.52 -16.13
N LYS A 114 14.83 0.33 -17.25
CA LYS A 114 15.38 -0.22 -18.49
C LYS A 114 16.45 0.70 -19.10
N TYR A 115 16.20 2.01 -19.10
CA TYR A 115 17.11 3.02 -19.63
C TYR A 115 18.11 3.55 -18.59
N LYS A 116 18.15 2.95 -17.38
CA LYS A 116 19.04 3.33 -16.28
C LYS A 116 18.95 4.81 -15.89
N MET A 117 17.78 5.41 -16.04
CA MET A 117 17.49 6.77 -15.54
C MET A 117 17.41 6.80 -14.01
N ILE A 118 17.08 5.66 -13.39
CA ILE A 118 17.16 5.43 -11.96
C ILE A 118 17.67 4.02 -11.69
N SER A 119 18.48 3.83 -10.65
CA SER A 119 18.83 2.49 -10.18
C SER A 119 17.72 1.86 -9.35
N ARG A 120 17.71 0.53 -9.27
CA ARG A 120 16.79 -0.21 -8.40
C ARG A 120 16.94 0.17 -6.93
N ARG A 121 18.18 0.43 -6.48
CA ARG A 121 18.47 0.83 -5.10
C ARG A 121 17.92 2.21 -4.79
N GLU A 122 18.13 3.17 -5.68
CA GLU A 122 17.56 4.52 -5.55
C GLU A 122 16.04 4.47 -5.58
N LEU A 123 15.43 3.66 -6.45
CA LEU A 123 13.98 3.47 -6.49
C LEU A 123 13.45 2.91 -5.17
N TYR A 124 14.04 1.83 -4.67
CA TYR A 124 13.65 1.22 -3.40
C TYR A 124 13.81 2.21 -2.24
N GLN A 125 14.92 2.94 -2.20
CA GLN A 125 15.15 3.97 -1.19
C GLN A 125 14.17 5.13 -1.31
N LEU A 126 13.77 5.55 -2.51
CA LEU A 126 12.74 6.57 -2.67
C LEU A 126 11.41 6.08 -2.10
N VAL A 127 10.99 4.85 -2.41
CA VAL A 127 9.72 4.32 -1.91
C VAL A 127 9.73 4.16 -0.39
N VAL A 128 10.81 3.61 0.18
CA VAL A 128 10.94 3.36 1.63
C VAL A 128 11.20 4.66 2.41
N ASN A 129 12.00 5.59 1.90
CA ASN A 129 12.25 6.86 2.59
C ASN A 129 11.08 7.86 2.46
N ILE A 130 10.17 7.65 1.51
CA ILE A 130 8.92 8.42 1.36
C ILE A 130 7.82 7.85 2.29
N GLU A 131 8.14 6.98 3.25
CA GLU A 131 7.23 6.47 4.31
C GLU A 131 6.58 7.60 5.16
N ALA A 132 5.59 8.26 4.58
CA ALA A 132 4.51 9.00 5.20
C ALA A 132 3.56 9.47 4.08
N ILE A 133 2.73 8.54 3.60
CA ILE A 133 1.40 8.85 3.06
C ILE A 133 1.45 9.84 1.89
N THR A 134 2.08 9.50 0.75
CA THR A 134 1.58 9.82 -0.61
C THR A 134 2.58 9.49 -1.73
N GLN A 135 2.04 8.86 -2.78
CA GLN A 135 2.28 9.12 -4.20
C GLN A 135 3.45 8.42 -4.95
N LEU A 136 3.04 7.51 -5.84
CA LEU A 136 3.66 7.29 -7.15
C LEU A 136 3.90 8.63 -7.88
N GLY A 137 2.95 9.58 -7.80
CA GLY A 137 3.08 10.94 -8.33
C GLY A 137 4.23 11.79 -7.76
N LYS A 138 4.63 11.62 -6.49
CA LYS A 138 5.79 12.29 -5.88
C LYS A 138 7.08 11.65 -6.35
N CYS A 139 7.10 10.32 -6.46
CA CYS A 139 8.24 9.62 -7.06
C CYS A 139 8.44 10.07 -8.51
N LEU A 140 7.35 10.19 -9.29
CA LEU A 140 7.42 10.72 -10.66
C LEU A 140 7.88 12.19 -10.68
N PHE A 141 7.41 13.03 -9.75
CA PHE A 141 7.80 14.44 -9.67
C PHE A 141 9.28 14.64 -9.31
N LEU A 142 9.84 13.78 -8.44
CA LEU A 142 11.26 13.84 -8.06
C LEU A 142 12.21 13.33 -9.15
N LEU A 143 11.67 12.70 -10.20
CA LEU A 143 12.43 12.07 -11.28
C LEU A 143 12.32 12.83 -12.62
N ILE A 144 11.64 13.99 -12.64
CA ILE A 144 11.58 14.96 -13.76
C ILE A 144 12.37 16.20 -13.37
#